data_AF-A0A1Q3DKB2-F1
#
_entry.id   AF-A0A1Q3DKB2-F1
#
_cell.length_a   1.000
_cell.length_b   1.000
_cell.length_c   1.000
_cell.angle_alpha   90.00
_cell.angle_beta   90.00
_cell.angle_gamma   90.00
#
_symmetry.space_group_name_H-M   'P 1'
#
loop_
_entity.id
_entity.type
_entity.pdbx_description
1 polymer ?
#
loop_
_entity_poly.entity_id
_entity_poly.type
_entity_poly.pdbx_seq_one_letter_code
_entity_poly.pdbx_strand_id
1 'polypeptide(L)'
;YQNAYRDVQQSNFPPSAPMANEDKLDKVLIALDGINKNTQKYDQIIHSHTQSISKLETQIGQLADMMRKREESHLPSQVVKNPRNQAGQCSYVEQAQAITTLRSGRVIEEPQVTISNPD
;
A
#
# COMPACT_ATOMS: atom_id res chain seq x y z
N TYR A 1 -30.00 -18.99 96.12
CA TYR A 1 -31.13 -18.53 95.31
C TYR A 1 -30.94 -17.04 95.04
N GLN A 2 -30.91 -16.47 93.84
CA GLN A 2 -30.89 -16.98 92.47
C GLN A 2 -30.66 -15.74 91.58
N ASN A 3 -29.64 -15.81 90.71
CA ASN A 3 -29.43 -15.12 89.44
C ASN A 3 -29.89 -13.64 89.27
N ALA A 4 -28.91 -12.76 89.06
CA ALA A 4 -29.08 -11.58 88.20
C ALA A 4 -27.80 -11.39 87.37
N TYR A 5 -27.58 -12.30 86.42
CA TYR A 5 -26.63 -12.05 85.33
C TYR A 5 -27.19 -10.91 84.49
N ARG A 6 -26.42 -9.82 84.37
CA ARG A 6 -26.65 -8.74 83.43
C ARG A 6 -26.38 -9.28 82.02
N ASP A 7 -27.44 -9.41 81.22
CA ASP A 7 -27.30 -9.59 79.78
C ASP A 7 -26.64 -8.35 79.18
N VAL A 8 -25.43 -8.54 78.65
CA VAL A 8 -24.76 -7.57 77.80
C VAL A 8 -25.55 -7.56 76.50
N GLN A 9 -26.35 -6.51 76.27
CA GLN A 9 -26.98 -6.33 74.95
C GLN A 9 -25.85 -6.22 73.92
N GLN A 10 -25.64 -7.28 73.14
CA GLN A 10 -24.95 -7.18 71.86
C GLN A 10 -25.67 -6.09 71.07
N SER A 11 -24.94 -5.03 70.75
CA SER A 11 -25.36 -4.04 69.80
C SER A 11 -25.58 -4.75 68.47
N ASN A 12 -26.81 -5.14 68.18
CA ASN A 12 -27.22 -5.59 66.86
C ASN A 12 -27.15 -4.38 65.92
N PHE A 13 -25.96 -4.10 65.40
CA PHE A 13 -25.84 -3.31 64.19
C PHE A 13 -26.52 -4.11 63.07
N PRO A 14 -27.40 -3.49 62.26
CA PRO A 14 -27.95 -4.19 61.10
C PRO A 14 -26.80 -4.69 60.22
N PRO A 15 -26.94 -5.82 59.50
CA PRO A 15 -25.97 -6.19 58.49
C PRO A 15 -25.83 -5.01 57.53
N SER A 16 -24.59 -4.51 57.38
CA SER A 16 -24.31 -3.42 56.44
C SER A 16 -24.93 -3.76 55.10
N ALA A 17 -25.84 -2.92 54.61
CA ALA A 17 -26.36 -3.06 53.26
C ALA A 17 -25.18 -3.17 52.28
N PRO A 18 -25.26 -4.02 51.23
CA PRO A 18 -24.18 -4.11 50.25
C PRO A 18 -23.86 -2.69 49.76
N MET A 19 -22.60 -2.28 49.96
CA MET A 19 -22.13 -0.93 49.71
C MET A 19 -22.24 -0.63 48.21
N ALA A 20 -23.38 -0.07 47.79
CA ALA A 20 -23.66 0.30 46.40
C ALA A 20 -22.64 1.28 45.78
N ASN A 21 -21.76 1.85 46.61
CA ASN A 21 -20.61 2.64 46.24
C ASN A 21 -19.37 1.82 45.84
N GLU A 22 -19.16 0.61 46.36
CA GLU A 22 -18.03 -0.26 45.96
C GLU A 22 -18.20 -0.77 44.53
N ASP A 23 -19.40 -1.23 44.16
CA ASP A 23 -19.72 -1.65 42.79
C ASP A 23 -19.50 -0.52 41.76
N LYS A 24 -19.76 0.74 42.14
CA LYS A 24 -19.48 1.90 41.29
C LYS A 24 -17.97 2.13 41.11
N LEU A 25 -17.18 1.92 42.16
CA LEU A 25 -15.72 2.06 42.10
C LEU A 25 -15.11 0.96 41.22
N ASP A 26 -15.58 -0.28 41.33
CA ASP A 26 -15.12 -1.39 40.50
C ASP A 26 -15.41 -1.16 39.01
N LYS A 27 -16.60 -0.63 38.69
CA LYS A 27 -16.95 -0.25 37.31
C LYS A 27 -16.03 0.82 36.75
N VAL A 28 -15.67 1.83 37.55
CA VAL A 28 -14.71 2.87 37.15
C VAL A 28 -13.32 2.28 36.92
N LEU A 29 -12.89 1.37 37.80
CA LEU A 29 -11.59 0.71 37.67
C LEU A 29 -11.51 -0.14 36.39
N ILE A 30 -12.57 -0.90 36.08
CA ILE A 30 -12.67 -1.68 34.84
C ILE A 30 -12.66 -0.76 33.61
N ALA A 31 -13.37 0.36 33.66
CA ALA A 31 -13.37 1.34 32.57
C ALA A 31 -11.97 1.94 32.34
N LEU A 32 -11.26 2.30 33.42
CA LEU A 32 -9.89 2.82 33.33
C LEU A 32 -8.90 1.79 32.79
N ASP A 33 -9.00 0.53 33.22
CA ASP A 33 -8.20 -0.57 32.67
C ASP A 33 -8.47 -0.77 31.16
N GLY A 34 -9.75 -0.73 30.77
CA GLY A 34 -10.16 -0.76 29.36
C GLY A 34 -9.57 0.39 28.54
N ILE A 35 -9.59 1.61 29.08
CA ILE A 35 -8.98 2.79 28.44
C ILE A 35 -7.47 2.58 28.28
N ASN A 36 -6.77 2.16 29.34
CA ASN A 36 -5.32 1.94 29.29
C ASN A 36 -4.93 0.87 28.26
N LYS A 37 -5.66 -0.25 28.21
CA LYS A 37 -5.45 -1.30 27.21
C LYS A 37 -5.65 -0.79 25.78
N ASN A 38 -6.69 0.02 25.57
CA ASN A 38 -6.94 0.63 24.27
C ASN A 38 -5.83 1.61 23.88
N THR A 39 -5.37 2.47 24.79
CA THR A 39 -4.24 3.38 24.56
C THR A 39 -2.98 2.61 24.13
N GLN A 40 -2.61 1.56 24.87
CA GLN A 40 -1.45 0.73 24.53
C GLN A 40 -1.59 0.07 23.14
N LYS A 41 -2.80 -0.40 22.80
CA LYS A 41 -3.07 -0.96 21.48
C LYS A 41 -2.89 0.09 20.37
N TYR A 42 -3.39 1.31 20.58
CA TYR A 42 -3.22 2.40 19.62
C TYR A 42 -1.76 2.82 19.47
N ASP A 43 -0.99 2.87 20.55
CA ASP A 43 0.45 3.17 20.49
C ASP A 43 1.20 2.14 19.63
N GLN A 44 0.88 0.85 19.77
CA GLN A 44 1.45 -0.20 18.93
C GLN A 44 1.07 -0.06 17.46
N ILE A 45 -0.19 0.26 17.17
CA ILE A 45 -0.67 0.49 15.80
C ILE A 45 0.04 1.69 15.17
N ILE A 46 0.13 2.81 15.90
CA ILE A 46 0.82 4.02 15.45
C ILE A 46 2.29 3.72 15.17
N HIS A 47 2.96 2.98 16.05
CA HIS A 47 4.35 2.59 15.87
C HIS A 47 4.54 1.72 14.60
N SER A 48 3.68 0.72 14.41
CA SER A 48 3.69 -0.14 13.22
C SER A 48 3.46 0.64 11.92
N HIS A 49 2.50 1.57 11.92
CA HIS A 49 2.22 2.42 10.77
C HIS A 49 3.37 3.38 10.48
N THR A 50 3.96 3.99 11.51
CA THR A 50 5.13 4.87 11.37
C THR A 50 6.30 4.12 10.70
N GLN A 51 6.59 2.90 11.14
CA GLN A 51 7.62 2.07 10.50
C GLN A 51 7.29 1.73 9.04
N SER A 52 6.03 1.42 8.75
CA SER A 52 5.58 1.09 7.40
C SER A 52 5.68 2.30 6.46
N ILE A 53 5.31 3.48 6.94
CA ILE A 53 5.43 4.75 6.20
C ILE A 53 6.91 5.03 5.90
N SER A 54 7.81 4.93 6.89
CA SER A 54 9.25 5.16 6.68
C SER A 54 9.86 4.23 5.63
N LYS A 55 9.40 2.96 5.57
CA LYS A 55 9.81 2.02 4.52
C LYS A 55 9.32 2.46 3.14
N LEU A 56 8.06 2.89 3.04
CA LEU A 56 7.50 3.39 1.78
C LEU A 56 8.22 4.65 1.30
N GLU A 57 8.50 5.60 2.20
CA GLU A 57 9.28 6.81 1.89
C GLU A 57 10.65 6.45 1.32
N THR A 58 11.34 5.48 1.93
CA THR A 58 12.64 5.00 1.44
C THR A 58 12.53 4.41 0.03
N GLN A 59 11.54 3.55 -0.21
CA GLN A 59 11.32 2.93 -1.52
C GLN A 59 10.99 3.96 -2.61
N ILE A 60 10.17 4.96 -2.27
CA ILE A 60 9.85 6.07 -3.19
C ILE A 60 11.10 6.89 -3.50
N GLY A 61 11.95 7.17 -2.49
CA GLY A 61 13.23 7.84 -2.70
C GLY A 61 14.14 7.07 -3.67
N GLN A 62 14.26 5.75 -3.49
CA GLN A 62 15.03 4.88 -4.39
C GLN A 62 14.47 4.89 -5.82
N LEU A 63 13.14 4.80 -5.99
CA LEU A 63 12.50 4.88 -7.30
C LEU A 63 12.73 6.24 -7.96
N ALA A 64 12.61 7.34 -7.20
CA ALA A 64 12.87 8.68 -7.71
C ALA A 64 14.33 8.82 -8.19
N ASP A 65 15.29 8.24 -7.46
CA ASP A 65 16.69 8.20 -7.86
C ASP A 65 16.92 7.37 -9.13
N MET A 66 16.28 6.20 -9.23
CA MET A 66 16.34 5.36 -10.44
C MET A 66 15.74 6.06 -11.65
N MET A 67 14.58 6.71 -11.50
CA MET A 67 13.91 7.44 -12.59
C MET A 67 14.71 8.67 -13.03
N ARG A 68 15.44 9.30 -12.11
CA ARG A 68 16.37 10.41 -12.41
C ARG A 68 17.56 9.92 -13.23
N LYS A 69 18.09 8.73 -12.90
CA LYS A 69 19.18 8.08 -13.63
C LYS A 69 18.66 7.39 -14.89
N ARG A 70 18.21 8.19 -15.87
CA ARG A 70 18.21 7.74 -17.26
C ARG A 70 19.66 7.36 -17.64
N GLU A 71 19.85 6.34 -18.48
CA GLU A 71 21.18 5.84 -18.89
C GLU A 71 22.17 7.01 -19.09
N GLU A 72 23.31 6.97 -18.42
CA GLU A 72 24.32 8.05 -18.36
C GLU A 72 24.89 8.44 -19.75
N SER A 73 24.66 7.58 -20.73
CA SER A 73 25.02 7.74 -22.14
C SER A 73 23.95 8.43 -23.00
N HIS A 74 22.72 8.60 -22.50
CA HIS A 74 21.59 9.14 -23.25
C HIS A 74 21.18 10.55 -22.79
N LEU A 75 21.51 11.55 -23.61
CA LEU A 75 21.02 12.93 -23.41
C LEU A 75 19.48 12.97 -23.42
N PRO A 76 18.81 13.94 -22.76
CA PRO A 76 17.37 14.12 -22.87
C PRO A 76 16.88 14.33 -24.32
N SER A 77 17.76 14.81 -25.18
CA SER A 77 17.57 14.99 -26.62
C SER A 77 17.87 13.75 -27.46
N GLN A 78 18.45 12.70 -26.89
CA GLN A 78 18.68 11.45 -27.62
C GLN A 78 17.38 10.68 -27.77
N VAL A 79 17.00 10.50 -29.03
CA VAL A 79 15.87 9.67 -29.43
C VAL A 79 16.13 8.21 -29.09
N VAL A 80 15.35 7.66 -28.17
CA VAL A 80 15.33 6.21 -27.93
C VAL A 80 14.57 5.57 -29.08
N LYS A 81 15.20 4.63 -29.79
CA LYS A 81 14.54 3.88 -30.88
C LYS A 81 13.27 3.22 -30.34
N ASN A 82 12.12 3.48 -30.96
CA ASN A 82 10.86 2.82 -30.60
C ASN A 82 11.07 1.30 -30.56
N PRO A 83 10.74 0.61 -29.46
CA PRO A 83 10.85 -0.86 -29.38
C PRO A 83 10.08 -1.60 -30.48
N ARG A 84 9.06 -0.99 -31.11
CA ARG A 84 8.44 -1.51 -32.34
C ARG A 84 9.42 -1.73 -33.50
N ASN A 85 10.57 -1.08 -33.45
CA ASN A 85 11.60 -1.12 -34.48
C ASN A 85 12.88 -1.84 -34.01
N GLN A 86 12.85 -2.46 -32.81
CA GLN A 86 14.01 -3.15 -32.24
C GLN A 86 13.87 -4.66 -32.39
N ALA A 87 14.18 -5.11 -33.61
CA ALA A 87 14.75 -6.41 -33.99
C ALA A 87 14.20 -6.81 -35.36
N GLY A 88 14.92 -6.48 -36.43
CA GLY A 88 14.99 -7.31 -37.65
C GLY A 88 13.69 -7.83 -38.29
N GLN A 89 12.54 -7.20 -38.08
CA GLN A 89 11.27 -7.62 -38.65
C GLN A 89 10.47 -6.35 -38.97
N CYS A 90 10.21 -6.13 -40.25
CA CYS A 90 9.53 -4.98 -40.82
C CYS A 90 10.36 -3.70 -40.86
N SER A 91 11.32 -3.71 -41.79
CA SER A 91 11.54 -2.51 -42.58
C SER A 91 10.18 -2.02 -43.10
N TYR A 92 9.95 -0.71 -43.14
CA TYR A 92 8.75 -0.13 -43.76
C TYR A 92 8.60 -0.53 -45.25
N VAL A 93 9.65 -1.16 -45.82
CA VAL A 93 9.73 -1.68 -47.18
C VAL A 93 9.12 -3.08 -47.30
N GLU A 94 9.05 -3.88 -46.23
CA GLU A 94 8.69 -5.31 -46.32
C GLU A 94 7.19 -5.61 -46.16
N GLN A 95 6.37 -4.63 -45.73
CA GLN A 95 4.94 -4.84 -45.50
C GLN A 95 4.02 -4.52 -46.68
N ALA A 96 4.57 -4.19 -47.84
CA ALA A 96 3.78 -4.09 -49.07
C ALA A 96 4.25 -5.17 -50.04
N GLN A 97 3.76 -6.40 -49.87
CA GLN A 97 3.74 -7.34 -50.98
C GLN A 97 2.85 -6.71 -52.07
N ALA A 98 3.47 -6.03 -53.04
CA ALA A 98 2.74 -5.49 -54.17
C ALA A 98 2.14 -6.67 -54.94
N ILE A 99 0.81 -6.68 -55.09
CA ILE A 99 0.14 -7.69 -55.90
C ILE A 99 0.55 -7.44 -57.36
N THR A 100 1.49 -8.24 -57.85
CA THR A 100 2.01 -8.14 -59.24
C THR A 100 1.04 -8.73 -60.25
N THR A 101 -0.01 -9.43 -59.82
CA THR A 101 -0.97 -10.07 -60.74
C THR A 101 -2.41 -9.89 -60.27
N LEU A 102 -3.26 -9.30 -61.12
CA LEU A 102 -4.68 -9.16 -60.84
C LEU A 102 -5.40 -10.52 -60.95
N ARG A 103 -6.60 -10.63 -60.36
CA ARG A 103 -7.43 -11.85 -60.43
C ARG A 103 -7.78 -12.27 -61.87
N SER A 104 -7.68 -11.36 -62.84
CA SER A 104 -7.83 -11.63 -64.27
C SER A 104 -6.59 -12.27 -64.93
N GLY A 105 -5.50 -12.49 -64.17
CA GLY A 105 -4.23 -13.01 -64.67
C GLY A 105 -3.30 -11.96 -65.29
N ARG A 106 -3.67 -10.67 -65.26
CA ARG A 106 -2.84 -9.59 -65.82
C ARG A 106 -1.72 -9.22 -64.87
N VAL A 107 -0.47 -9.28 -65.34
CA VAL A 107 0.74 -8.89 -64.59
C VAL A 107 0.94 -7.37 -64.68
N ILE A 108 1.24 -6.75 -63.54
CA ILE A 108 1.54 -5.32 -63.39
C ILE A 108 3.03 -5.20 -63.04
N GLU A 109 3.77 -4.38 -63.79
CA GLU A 109 5.21 -4.17 -63.57
C GLU A 109 5.47 -3.38 -62.28
N GLU A 110 6.52 -3.77 -61.54
CA GLU A 110 6.89 -3.11 -60.28
C GLU A 110 7.38 -1.67 -60.52
N PRO A 111 7.04 -0.72 -59.64
CA PRO A 111 7.55 0.64 -59.73
C PRO A 111 9.07 0.66 -59.50
N GLN A 112 9.84 1.10 -60.50
CA GLN A 112 11.27 1.35 -60.35
C GLN A 112 11.49 2.49 -59.36
N VAL A 113 11.84 2.18 -58.11
CA VAL A 113 12.24 3.19 -57.13
C VAL A 113 13.71 3.52 -57.35
N THR A 114 13.98 4.55 -58.17
CA THR A 114 15.33 5.13 -58.24
C THR A 114 15.57 5.99 -57.01
N ILE A 115 16.28 5.45 -56.01
CA ILE A 115 16.78 6.25 -54.90
C ILE A 115 18.10 6.87 -55.36
N SER A 116 18.10 8.15 -55.71
CA SER A 116 19.33 8.92 -55.94
C SER A 116 20.03 9.12 -54.59
N ASN A 117 21.29 8.70 -54.48
CA ASN A 117 22.12 9.06 -53.32
C ASN A 117 22.52 10.54 -53.41
N PRO A 118 22.52 11.29 -52.29
CA PRO A 118 23.06 12.64 -52.26
C PRO A 118 24.60 12.60 -52.14
N ASP A 119 25.26 13.53 -52.84
CA ASP A 119 26.72 13.79 -52.79
C ASP A 119 27.17 14.33 -51.42
#